data_AF-A0AAW2KCA5-F1
#
_entry.id   AF-A0AAW2KCA5-F1
#
_cell.length_a   1.000
_cell.length_b   1.000
_cell.length_c   1.000
_cell.angle_alpha   90.00
_cell.angle_beta   90.00
_cell.angle_gamma   90.00
#
_symmetry.space_group_name_H-M   'P 1'
#
loop_
_entity.id
_entity.type
_entity.pdbx_description
1 polymer ?
#
loop_
_entity_poly.entity_id
_entity_poly.type
_entity_poly.pdbx_seq_one_letter_code
_entity_poly.pdbx_strand_id
1 'polypeptide(L)'
;MVNLKVPYRPIIAYRSIRPSDLVVLEKLHSELFPIRYESEFFHNVVNSRDIVSWGAVDRSRPNAQSDELIGFITARIVSAKESEVSLDGLGGH
;
A
#
# COMPACT_ATOMS: atom_id res chain seq x y z
N MET A 1 -0.27 39.90 -12.23
CA MET A 1 0.21 38.79 -13.09
C MET A 1 -0.63 37.57 -12.75
N VAL A 2 -1.52 37.15 -13.65
CA VAL A 2 -2.41 36.00 -13.41
C VAL A 2 -1.60 34.71 -13.44
N ASN A 3 -1.56 33.99 -12.33
CA ASN A 3 -0.99 32.64 -12.29
C ASN A 3 -1.98 31.71 -13.02
N LEU A 4 -1.79 31.55 -14.33
CA LEU A 4 -2.44 30.51 -15.11
C LEU A 4 -1.93 29.18 -14.58
N LYS A 5 -2.63 28.62 -13.58
CA LYS A 5 -2.40 27.25 -13.13
C LYS A 5 -2.59 26.35 -14.34
N VAL A 6 -1.48 25.91 -14.94
CA VAL A 6 -1.48 24.87 -15.97
C VAL A 6 -2.28 23.71 -15.38
N PRO A 7 -3.30 23.19 -16.09
CA PRO A 7 -4.11 22.10 -15.55
C PRO A 7 -3.19 20.92 -15.25
N TYR A 8 -3.14 20.53 -13.97
CA TYR A 8 -2.34 19.40 -13.50
C TYR A 8 -2.88 18.12 -14.13
N ARG A 9 -2.04 17.44 -14.92
CA ARG A 9 -2.37 16.16 -15.55
C ARG A 9 -1.51 15.07 -14.89
N PRO A 10 -2.07 14.33 -13.91
CA PRO A 10 -1.32 13.29 -13.23
C PRO A 10 -0.87 12.21 -14.21
N ILE A 11 0.36 11.73 -14.06
CA ILE A 11 0.90 10.61 -14.84
C ILE A 11 1.06 9.44 -13.88
N ILE A 12 -0.01 8.66 -13.73
CA ILE A 12 -0.05 7.54 -12.80
C ILE A 12 0.66 6.33 -13.41
N ALA A 13 1.65 5.82 -12.69
CA ALA A 13 2.33 4.58 -13.02
C ALA A 13 2.22 3.61 -11.85
N TYR A 14 2.27 2.32 -12.17
CA TYR A 14 2.25 1.25 -11.18
C TYR A 14 3.60 0.53 -11.18
N ARG A 15 4.10 0.20 -9.98
CA ARG A 15 5.31 -0.60 -9.80
C ARG A 15 5.19 -1.48 -8.56
N SER A 16 5.99 -2.53 -8.50
CA SER A 16 6.16 -3.30 -7.26
C SER A 16 6.63 -2.37 -6.13
N ILE A 17 6.14 -2.64 -4.92
CA ILE A 17 6.62 -1.97 -3.71
C ILE A 17 8.05 -2.43 -3.42
N ARG A 18 8.89 -1.52 -2.96
CA ARG A 18 10.31 -1.72 -2.70
C ARG A 18 10.66 -1.46 -1.23
N PRO A 19 11.79 -1.96 -0.72
CA PRO A 19 12.26 -1.66 0.65
C PRO A 19 12.34 -0.16 0.96
N SER A 20 12.65 0.69 -0.03
CA SER A 20 12.68 2.15 0.12
C SER A 20 11.32 2.78 0.43
N ASP A 21 10.22 2.08 0.16
CA ASP A 21 8.86 2.59 0.35
C ASP A 21 8.35 2.40 1.79
N LEU A 22 9.09 1.70 2.66
CA LEU A 22 8.63 1.27 3.99
C LEU A 22 7.99 2.41 4.80
N VAL A 23 8.71 3.53 4.94
CA VAL A 23 8.26 4.68 5.73
C VAL A 23 6.99 5.30 5.17
N VAL A 24 6.89 5.42 3.84
CA VAL A 24 5.72 6.00 3.17
C VAL A 24 4.52 5.05 3.25
N LEU A 25 4.75 3.75 3.11
CA LEU A 25 3.73 2.73 3.21
C LEU A 25 3.10 2.69 4.61
N GLU A 26 3.92 2.68 5.67
CA GLU A 26 3.45 2.74 7.06
C GLU A 26 2.63 4.01 7.32
N LYS A 27 3.15 5.15 6.85
CA LYS A 27 2.45 6.44 6.98
C LYS A 27 1.10 6.41 6.28
N LEU A 28 1.05 6.06 4.99
CA LEU A 28 -0.20 5.98 4.22
C LEU A 28 -1.20 5.02 4.88
N HIS A 29 -0.74 3.84 5.31
CA HIS A 29 -1.62 2.91 6.01
C HIS A 29 -2.18 3.52 7.29
N SER A 30 -1.33 4.20 8.08
CA SER A 30 -1.71 4.79 9.35
C SER A 30 -2.71 5.94 9.23
N GLU A 31 -2.69 6.65 8.10
CA GLU A 31 -3.56 7.77 7.77
C GLU A 31 -4.88 7.30 7.15
N LEU A 32 -4.87 6.21 6.37
CA LEU A 32 -6.04 5.73 5.61
C LEU A 32 -6.89 4.71 6.37
N PHE A 33 -6.28 3.90 7.25
CA PHE A 33 -6.97 2.78 7.90
C PHE A 33 -6.88 2.85 9.44
N PRO A 34 -7.99 2.57 10.16
CA PRO A 34 -7.99 2.58 11.62
C PRO A 34 -7.31 1.34 12.23
N ILE A 35 -7.25 0.23 11.49
CA ILE A 35 -6.59 -1.01 11.93
C ILE A 35 -5.08 -0.76 11.95
N ARG A 36 -4.41 -1.21 13.01
CA ARG A 36 -2.94 -1.12 13.12
C ARG A 36 -2.35 -2.50 12.83
N TYR A 37 -1.43 -2.55 11.87
CA TYR A 37 -0.59 -3.71 11.64
C TYR A 37 0.76 -3.53 12.35
N GLU A 38 1.40 -4.63 12.70
CA GLU A 38 2.75 -4.65 13.24
C GLU A 38 3.79 -4.33 12.16
N SER A 39 4.95 -3.79 12.53
CA SER A 39 6.03 -3.46 11.59
C SER A 39 6.48 -4.66 10.74
N GLU A 40 6.37 -5.89 11.28
CA GLU A 40 6.69 -7.11 10.54
C GLU A 40 5.83 -7.28 9.27
N PHE A 41 4.55 -6.91 9.32
CA PHE A 41 3.68 -6.94 8.15
C PHE A 41 4.24 -6.07 7.03
N PHE A 42 4.62 -4.82 7.33
CA PHE A 42 5.16 -3.90 6.34
C PHE A 42 6.52 -4.35 5.81
N HIS A 43 7.37 -4.93 6.68
CA HIS A 43 8.61 -5.58 6.23
C HIS A 43 8.35 -6.74 5.27
N ASN A 44 7.33 -7.56 5.49
CA ASN A 44 6.97 -8.64 4.57
C ASN A 44 6.47 -8.09 3.23
N VAL A 45 5.67 -7.00 3.25
CA VAL A 45 5.16 -6.33 2.04
C VAL A 45 6.29 -5.80 1.16
N VAL A 46 7.23 -5.03 1.74
CA VAL A 46 8.29 -4.36 0.96
C VAL A 46 9.39 -5.31 0.49
N ASN A 47 9.53 -6.46 1.14
CA ASN A 47 10.47 -7.52 0.75
C ASN A 47 9.81 -8.64 -0.07
N SER A 48 8.54 -8.51 -0.42
CA SER A 48 7.78 -9.51 -1.19
C SER A 48 7.80 -10.92 -0.57
N ARG A 49 7.74 -11.01 0.77
CA ARG A 49 7.70 -12.28 1.50
C ARG A 49 6.25 -12.74 1.63
N ASP A 50 5.86 -13.70 0.82
CA ASP A 50 4.50 -14.29 0.76
C ASP A 50 3.36 -13.28 0.51
N ILE A 51 3.72 -12.05 0.12
CA ILE A 51 2.81 -10.95 -0.19
C ILE A 51 3.15 -10.43 -1.58
N VAL A 52 2.15 -10.40 -2.45
CA VAL A 52 2.20 -9.67 -3.72
C VAL A 52 1.74 -8.24 -3.46
N SER A 53 2.57 -7.27 -3.83
CA SER A 53 2.31 -5.86 -3.52
C SER A 53 2.64 -4.94 -4.69
N TRP A 54 1.75 -3.97 -4.92
CA TRP A 54 1.89 -2.95 -5.96
C TRP A 54 1.57 -1.58 -5.40
N GLY A 55 2.34 -0.59 -5.84
CA GLY A 55 2.18 0.82 -5.51
C GLY A 55 1.85 1.66 -6.73
N ALA A 56 1.01 2.67 -6.56
CA ALA A 56 0.78 3.72 -7.52
C ALA A 56 1.68 4.92 -7.19
N VAL A 57 2.28 5.51 -8.22
CA VAL A 57 3.09 6.74 -8.12
C VAL A 57 2.60 7.74 -9.16
N ASP A 58 2.73 9.04 -8.86
CA ASP A 58 2.43 10.11 -9.82
C ASP A 58 3.71 10.76 -10.32
N ARG A 59 4.12 10.40 -11.53
CA ARG A 59 5.37 10.86 -12.14
C ARG A 59 5.37 12.33 -12.53
N SER A 60 4.20 12.98 -12.49
CA SER A 60 4.10 14.41 -12.76
C SER A 60 4.41 15.28 -11.54
N ARG A 61 4.58 14.68 -10.35
CA ARG A 61 4.94 15.40 -9.12
C ARG A 61 6.36 15.97 -9.20
N PRO A 62 6.56 17.25 -8.83
CA PRO A 62 7.89 17.86 -8.80
C PRO A 62 8.74 17.30 -7.63
N ASN A 63 10.05 17.56 -7.67
CA ASN A 63 10.98 17.40 -6.54
C ASN A 63 11.15 15.98 -5.96
N ALA A 64 11.60 15.02 -6.77
CA ALA A 64 11.86 13.61 -6.36
C ALA A 64 10.64 12.84 -5.79
N GLN A 65 9.49 13.49 -5.62
CA GLN A 65 8.23 12.87 -5.21
C GLN A 65 7.55 12.08 -6.34
N SER A 66 8.11 12.12 -7.54
CA SER A 66 7.61 11.39 -8.71
C SER A 66 7.62 9.86 -8.53
N ASP A 67 8.41 9.35 -7.58
CA ASP A 67 8.48 7.93 -7.23
C ASP A 67 7.90 7.62 -5.84
N GLU A 68 7.35 8.62 -5.13
CA GLU A 68 6.70 8.42 -3.83
C GLU A 68 5.33 7.75 -4.02
N LEU A 69 5.01 6.77 -3.18
CA LEU A 69 3.73 6.08 -3.24
C LEU A 69 2.58 7.05 -2.91
N ILE A 70 1.52 6.96 -3.72
CA ILE A 70 0.27 7.72 -3.52
C ILE A 70 -0.94 6.79 -3.27
N GLY A 71 -0.70 5.50 -3.37
CA GLY A 71 -1.68 4.43 -3.18
C GLY A 71 -0.97 3.09 -3.27
N PHE A 72 -1.55 2.07 -2.68
CA PHE A 72 -0.96 0.73 -2.65
C PHE A 72 -2.03 -0.34 -2.54
N ILE A 73 -1.68 -1.56 -2.94
CA ILE A 73 -2.44 -2.77 -2.71
C ILE A 73 -1.48 -3.87 -2.24
N THR A 74 -1.92 -4.63 -1.24
CA THR A 74 -1.23 -5.82 -0.74
C THR A 74 -2.19 -6.99 -0.84
N ALA A 75 -1.68 -8.14 -1.28
CA ALA A 75 -2.46 -9.36 -1.41
C ALA A 75 -1.60 -10.57 -1.03
N ARG A 76 -2.24 -11.58 -0.43
CA ARG A 76 -1.62 -12.89 -0.16
C ARG A 76 -2.40 -13.94 -0.93
N ILE A 77 -1.69 -14.94 -1.45
CA ILE A 77 -2.30 -16.13 -2.01
C ILE A 77 -2.41 -17.13 -0.85
N VAL A 78 -3.64 -17.51 -0.51
CA VAL A 78 -3.92 -18.51 0.52
C VAL A 78 -4.54 -19.74 -0.13
N SER A 79 -4.28 -20.91 0.44
CA SER A 79 -4.95 -22.11 -0.07
C SER A 79 -6.46 -22.05 0.25
N ALA A 80 -7.29 -22.64 -0.61
CA ALA A 80 -8.75 -22.63 -0.39
C ALA A 80 -9.16 -23.22 0.97
N LYS A 81 -8.40 -24.22 1.46
CA LYS A 81 -8.62 -24.86 2.75
C LYS A 81 -8.32 -23.95 3.95
N GLU A 82 -7.39 -23.00 3.81
CA GLU A 82 -7.08 -21.99 4.83
C GLU A 82 -8.03 -20.78 4.77
N SER A 83 -8.75 -20.61 3.65
CA SER A 83 -9.72 -19.54 3.47
C SER A 83 -11.07 -19.84 4.15
N GLU A 84 -11.32 -21.08 4.58
CA GLU A 84 -12.48 -21.43 5.38
C GLU A 84 -12.31 -20.79 6.77
N VAL A 85 -12.88 -19.60 6.93
CA VAL A 85 -12.97 -18.93 8.23
C VAL A 85 -13.80 -19.82 9.15
N SER A 86 -13.15 -20.58 10.03
CA SER A 86 -13.85 -21.28 11.10
C SER A 86 -14.48 -20.23 12.04
N LEU A 87 -15.78 -20.00 11.89
CA LEU A 87 -16.59 -19.20 12.81
C LEU A 87 -16.89 -19.98 14.12
N ASP A 88 -15.92 -20.71 14.66
CA ASP A 88 -16.08 -21.53 15.88
C ASP A 88 -15.72 -20.77 17.17
N GLY A 89 -15.65 -19.44 17.12
CA GLY A 89 -15.25 -18.59 18.25
C GLY A 89 -16.39 -17.86 18.99
N LEU A 90 -17.64 -18.04 18.59
CA LEU A 90 -18.81 -17.44 19.26
C LEU A 90 -19.89 -18.50 19.54
N GLY A 91 -19.48 -19.61 20.15
CA GLY A 91 -20.38 -20.56 20.81
C GLY A 91 -20.10 -20.52 22.31
N GLY A 92 -21.05 -20.00 23.08
CA GLY A 92 -20.95 -19.90 24.53
C GLY A 92 -20.83 -21.26 25.21
N HIS A 93 -20.18 -21.25 26.36
CA HIS A 93 -20.55 -22.08 27.50
C HIS A 93 -20.20 -21.38 28.81
#